data_AF-A0A4W4GLL2-F1
#
_entry.id   AF-A0A4W4GLL2-F1
#
_cell.length_a   1.000
_cell.length_b   1.000
_cell.length_c   1.000
_cell.angle_alpha   90.00
_cell.angle_beta   90.00
_cell.angle_gamma   90.00
#
_symmetry.space_group_name_H-M   'P 1'
#
loop_
_entity.id
_entity.type
_entity.pdbx_description
1 polymer ?
#
loop_
_entity_poly.entity_id
_entity_poly.type
_entity_poly.pdbx_seq_one_letter_code
_entity_poly.pdbx_strand_id
1 'polypeptide(L)' 'MVQEDNGPSHCTRLVQEHSSVFAVRPWTATSPELNPVEHI' A
#
# COMPACT_ATOMS: atom_id res chain seq x y z
N MET A 1 7.95 -5.79 7.05
CA MET A 1 7.58 -4.52 6.38
C MET A 1 6.68 -4.89 5.22
N VAL A 2 5.59 -4.16 5.04
CA VAL A 2 4.61 -4.38 3.96
C VAL A 2 4.62 -3.14 3.06
N GLN A 3 4.44 -3.34 1.76
CA GLN A 3 4.36 -2.26 0.78
C GLN A 3 3.11 -2.51 -0.07
N GLU A 4 2.20 -1.54 -0.06
CA GLU A 4 0.90 -1.58 -0.74
C GLU A 4 0.71 -0.24 -1.46
N ASP A 5 -0.08 -0.21 -2.52
CA ASP A 5 -0.42 1.03 -3.21
C ASP A 5 -1.43 1.87 -2.41
N ASN A 6 -1.70 3.08 -2.90
CA ASN A 6 -2.68 3.99 -2.30
C ASN A 6 -4.09 3.81 -2.89
N GLY A 7 -4.46 2.60 -3.33
CA GLY A 7 -5.81 2.33 -3.83
C GLY A 7 -6.90 2.66 -2.79
N PRO A 8 -8.12 3.05 -3.21
CA PRO A 8 -9.15 3.50 -2.28
C PRO A 8 -9.52 2.46 -1.22
N SER A 9 -9.48 1.16 -1.56
CA SER A 9 -9.70 0.04 -0.63
C SER A 9 -8.62 -0.03 0.46
N HIS A 10 -7.36 0.20 0.09
CA HIS A 10 -6.20 0.16 0.99
C HIS A 10 -6.16 1.36 1.94
N CYS A 11 -6.80 2.48 1.56
CA CYS A 11 -6.88 3.69 2.37
C CYS A 11 -8.09 3.74 3.32
N THR A 12 -8.94 2.72 3.35
CA THR A 12 -10.12 2.71 4.24
C THR A 12 -9.70 2.63 5.71
N ARG A 13 -10.51 3.21 6.61
CA ARG A 13 -10.24 3.21 8.06
C ARG A 13 -10.01 1.81 8.63
N LEU A 14 -10.82 0.83 8.23
CA LEU A 14 -10.68 -0.56 8.70
C LEU A 14 -9.35 -1.18 8.27
N VAL A 15 -8.93 -0.91 7.03
CA VAL A 15 -7.64 -1.38 6.54
C VAL A 15 -6.49 -0.67 7.24
N GLN A 16 -6.58 0.64 7.47
CA GLN A 16 -5.56 1.37 8.25
C GLN A 16 -5.45 0.88 9.70
N GLU A 17 -6.57 0.58 10.36
CA GLU A 17 -6.61 0.02 11.72
C GLU A 17 -5.94 -1.37 11.76
N HIS A 18 -6.28 -2.25 10.82
CA HIS A 18 -5.64 -3.56 10.70
C HIS A 18 -4.15 -3.44 10.35
N SER A 19 -3.80 -2.53 9.43
CA SER A 19 -2.44 -2.35 8.95
C SER A 19 -1.51 -1.68 9.96
N SER A 20 -2.04 -1.10 11.03
CA SER A 20 -1.26 -0.47 12.12
C SER A 20 -0.31 -1.43 12.84
N VAL A 21 -0.58 -2.75 12.81
CA VAL A 21 0.31 -3.77 13.40
C VAL A 21 1.51 -4.08 12.50
N PHE A 22 1.49 -3.60 11.26
CA PHE A 22 2.55 -3.78 10.27
C PHE A 22 3.27 -2.46 10.01
N ALA A 23 4.59 -2.52 9.84
CA ALA A 23 5.34 -1.38 9.31
C ALA A 23 5.04 -1.24 7.80
N VAL A 24 4.05 -0.40 7.47
CA VAL A 24 3.67 -0.02 6.09
C VAL A 24 4.61 1.07 5.59
N ARG A 25 5.24 0.84 4.43
CA ARG A 25 6.05 1.88 3.78
C ARG A 25 5.15 2.85 3.01
N PRO A 26 5.37 4.17 3.09
CA PRO A 26 4.60 5.13 2.32
C PRO A 26 4.81 4.91 0.82
N TRP A 27 3.70 4.87 0.07
CA TRP A 27 3.70 4.71 -1.38
C TRP A 27 3.61 6.07 -2.08
N THR A 28 4.46 6.30 -3.08
CA THR A 28 4.43 7.52 -3.87
C THR A 28 3.28 7.47 -4.87
N ALA A 29 2.53 8.58 -4.98
CA ALA A 29 1.40 8.65 -5.90
C ALA A 29 1.87 8.45 -7.35
N THR A 30 1.09 7.69 -8.13
CA THR A 30 1.32 7.48 -9.57
C THR A 30 2.66 6.79 -9.89
N SER A 31 3.11 5.87 -9.03
CA SER A 31 4.35 5.09 -9.22
C SER A 31 4.12 3.60 -9.51
N PRO A 32 3.43 3.21 -10.61
CA PRO A 32 3.24 1.80 -10.95
C PRO A 32 4.57 1.05 -11.19
N GLU A 33 5.62 1.75 -11.64
CA GLU A 33 6.96 1.21 -11.86
C GLU A 33 7.65 0.68 -10.59
N LEU A 34 7.18 1.13 -9.43
CA LEU A 34 7.67 0.67 -8.13
C LEU A 34 6.92 -0.57 -7.63
N ASN A 35 5.88 -1.02 -8.35
CA ASN A 35 5.09 -2.18 -7.98
C ASN A 35 5.64 -3.45 -8.64
N PRO A 36 6.31 -4.34 -7.87
CA PRO A 36 6.81 -5.59 -8.42
C PRO A 36 5.70 -6.51 -8.95
N VAL A 37 4.43 -6.28 -8.57
CA VAL A 37 3.27 -7.04 -9.03
C VAL A 37 2.78 -6.61 -10.42
N GLU A 38 2.97 -5.35 -10.81
CA GLU A 38 2.55 -4.85 -12.14
C GLU A 38 3.48 -5.33 -13.27
N HIS A 39 4.62 -5.92 -12.93
CA HIS A 39 5.64 -6.37 -13.87
C HIS A 39 5.75 -7.90 -13.96
N ILE A 40 4.70 -8.64 -13.54
CA ILE A 40 4.60 -10.11 -13.61
C ILE A 40 3.89 -10.55 -14.89
#